data_AF-A0A7W1Z449-F1
#
_entry.id   AF-A0A7W1Z449-F1
#
_cell.length_a   1.000
_cell.length_b   1.000
_cell.length_c   1.000
_cell.angle_alpha   90.00
_cell.angle_beta   90.00
_cell.angle_gamma   90.00
#
_symmetry.space_group_name_H-M   'P 1'
#
loop_
_entity.id
_entity.type
_entity.pdbx_description
1 polymer ?
#
loop_
_entity_poly.entity_id
_entity_poly.type
_entity_poly.pdbx_seq_one_letter_code
_entity_poly.pdbx_strand_id
1 'polypeptide(L)'
;MEQQGERDSTIADTLRVRGDLSSSIDRLLGGDQNRRLLLFIDQFEELFTRTKPEHHHPFLSMLERTTRIPQVRTIITLRADFYPPCLKHQSLETLLNAGMVSLAAPNKRALFAMITGPAQLAGLTFDDGLPWRILDETGDDPGGLALMAFALAELYRASQPGTQLREVAYDSFGGVPGAIAKRAETTYRQFRKTPEEDREVETCQTFSRVFKELVEVDQERGVPTRKRAPGHRLTDIPEADSLVTAFTAARLLVRNSDPGQQDIVEVAHEALLTNWPRLHDWIEARFDEFRLLRQVKLEAAEWERKGCPDANLWRHERLEPVYRMVEQLQPDLSPSQQEFIRPEADRLLDHIANPSTTHQQRAIIGDRLAEIGDPRPGIGVDADGLPDFDWCEVPAGAVTLEENMGTFKVVAGEISRYPITWIQYRSFLEAHDGYHNPQWWEGLAERPDQPGTQYRQQDNHPVDNVSWYDAMA
;
A
#
# COMPACT_ATOMS: atom_id res chain seq x y z
N MET A 1 -26.76 -33.32 34.34
CA MET A 1 -25.58 -32.74 35.04
C MET A 1 -25.72 -31.24 34.98
N GLU A 2 -26.13 -30.60 36.07
CA GLU A 2 -26.08 -29.14 36.17
C GLU A 2 -24.60 -28.70 36.08
N GLN A 3 -24.26 -27.89 35.08
CA GLN A 3 -22.94 -27.27 35.00
C GLN A 3 -22.87 -26.17 36.07
N GLN A 4 -22.35 -26.49 37.25
CA GLN A 4 -21.90 -25.49 38.21
C GLN A 4 -20.56 -24.92 37.73
N GLY A 5 -20.61 -23.92 36.86
CA GLY A 5 -19.42 -23.17 36.41
C GLY A 5 -19.14 -21.96 37.30
N GLU A 6 -17.87 -21.59 37.45
CA GLU A 6 -17.49 -20.26 37.93
C GLU A 6 -17.47 -19.26 36.78
N ARG A 7 -17.84 -18.00 37.04
CA ARG A 7 -17.71 -16.92 36.06
C ARG A 7 -16.24 -16.52 35.93
N ASP A 8 -15.81 -16.20 34.72
CA ASP A 8 -14.44 -15.78 34.40
C ASP A 8 -13.95 -14.63 35.28
N SER A 9 -14.83 -13.68 35.61
CA SER A 9 -14.52 -12.55 36.51
C SER A 9 -14.09 -13.01 37.90
N THR A 10 -14.75 -14.04 38.45
CA THR A 10 -14.44 -14.58 39.78
C THR A 10 -13.12 -15.33 39.79
N ILE A 11 -12.81 -16.04 38.70
CA ILE A 11 -11.53 -16.73 38.50
C ILE A 11 -10.41 -15.69 38.40
N ALA A 12 -10.60 -14.64 37.60
CA ALA A 12 -9.63 -13.57 37.42
C ALA A 12 -9.35 -12.80 38.72
N ASP A 13 -10.38 -12.50 39.52
CA ASP A 13 -10.22 -11.83 40.81
C ASP A 13 -9.47 -12.71 41.81
N THR A 14 -9.76 -14.01 41.84
CA THR A 14 -9.05 -14.97 42.70
C THR A 14 -7.57 -15.06 42.33
N LEU A 15 -7.26 -15.11 41.02
CA LEU A 15 -5.90 -15.09 40.50
C LEU A 15 -5.15 -13.80 40.86
N ARG A 16 -5.81 -12.64 40.76
CA ARG A 16 -5.21 -11.34 41.12
C ARG A 16 -4.89 -11.23 42.61
N VAL A 17 -5.75 -11.77 43.47
CA VAL A 17 -5.63 -11.63 44.93
C VAL A 17 -4.69 -12.67 45.53
N ARG A 18 -4.74 -13.92 45.05
CA ARG A 18 -4.03 -15.05 45.67
C ARG A 18 -2.89 -15.61 44.82
N GLY A 19 -2.87 -15.35 43.52
CA GLY A 19 -1.90 -15.94 42.60
C GLY A 19 -2.09 -17.45 42.38
N ASP A 20 -3.21 -18.04 42.82
CA ASP A 20 -3.52 -19.46 42.63
C ASP A 20 -5.02 -19.73 42.45
N LEU A 21 -5.34 -20.95 41.98
CA LEU A 21 -6.71 -21.44 41.80
C LEU A 21 -7.13 -22.47 42.86
N SER A 22 -6.26 -22.79 43.82
CA SER A 22 -6.46 -23.87 44.80
C SER A 22 -7.80 -23.74 45.52
N SER A 23 -8.13 -22.53 45.97
CA SER A 23 -9.38 -22.26 46.68
C SER A 23 -10.65 -22.30 45.81
N SER A 24 -10.55 -22.04 44.51
CA SER A 24 -11.66 -22.27 43.57
C SER A 24 -11.83 -23.76 43.27
N ILE A 25 -10.72 -24.46 43.09
CA ILE A 25 -10.71 -25.91 42.85
C ILE A 25 -11.34 -26.65 44.04
N ASP A 26 -10.90 -26.36 45.26
CA ASP A 26 -11.44 -27.00 46.48
C ASP A 26 -12.93 -26.74 46.65
N ARG A 27 -13.39 -25.52 46.34
CA ARG A 27 -14.80 -25.13 46.44
C ARG A 27 -15.67 -25.85 45.41
N LEU A 28 -15.20 -25.96 44.17
CA LEU A 28 -15.92 -26.61 43.08
C LEU A 28 -15.94 -28.14 43.22
N LEU A 29 -14.84 -28.73 43.70
CA LEU A 29 -14.76 -30.15 44.00
C LEU A 29 -15.54 -30.52 45.26
N GLY A 30 -15.64 -29.62 46.24
CA GLY A 30 -16.49 -29.78 47.43
C GLY A 30 -16.19 -31.03 48.26
N GLY A 31 -14.99 -31.60 48.14
CA GLY A 31 -14.59 -32.86 48.79
C GLY A 31 -15.20 -34.13 48.18
N ASP A 32 -16.00 -34.02 47.12
CA ASP A 32 -16.59 -35.16 46.43
C ASP A 32 -15.56 -35.79 45.47
N GLN A 33 -15.13 -37.03 45.79
CA GLN A 33 -14.12 -37.75 45.00
C GLN A 33 -14.60 -38.14 43.60
N ASN A 34 -15.91 -38.10 43.33
CA ASN A 34 -16.48 -38.40 42.02
C ASN A 34 -16.62 -37.16 41.13
N ARG A 35 -16.44 -35.95 41.68
CA ARG A 35 -16.43 -34.72 40.87
C ARG A 35 -15.10 -34.59 40.13
N ARG A 36 -15.18 -34.09 38.90
CA ARG A 36 -14.03 -33.72 38.09
C ARG A 36 -14.20 -32.30 37.59
N LEU A 37 -13.10 -31.55 37.57
CA LEU A 37 -13.06 -30.17 37.12
C LEU A 37 -12.32 -30.11 35.77
N LEU A 38 -12.88 -29.36 34.82
CA LEU A 38 -12.22 -29.02 33.57
C LEU A 38 -11.83 -27.54 33.61
N LEU A 39 -10.53 -27.25 33.59
CA LEU A 39 -9.99 -25.91 33.37
C LEU A 39 -9.74 -25.74 31.87
N PHE A 40 -10.53 -24.92 31.20
CA PHE A 40 -10.37 -24.60 29.79
C PHE A 40 -9.76 -23.21 29.65
N ILE A 41 -8.65 -23.11 28.92
CA ILE A 41 -7.93 -21.85 28.66
C ILE A 41 -7.87 -21.66 27.15
N ASP A 42 -8.67 -20.73 26.65
CA ASP A 42 -8.66 -20.37 25.24
C ASP A 42 -7.53 -19.36 24.94
N GLN A 43 -7.02 -19.34 23.72
CA GLN A 43 -5.99 -18.42 23.22
C GLN A 43 -4.76 -18.32 24.13
N PHE A 44 -4.15 -19.46 24.47
CA PHE A 44 -3.02 -19.52 25.40
C PHE A 44 -1.82 -18.68 24.96
N GLU A 45 -1.68 -18.42 23.66
CA GLU A 45 -0.66 -17.52 23.10
C GLU A 45 -0.69 -16.10 23.68
N GLU A 46 -1.83 -15.62 24.19
CA GLU A 46 -1.94 -14.28 24.80
C GLU A 46 -1.06 -14.12 26.05
N LEU A 47 -0.67 -15.22 26.67
CA LEU A 47 0.34 -15.22 27.73
C LEU A 47 1.65 -14.62 27.21
N PHE A 48 2.06 -14.94 25.98
CA PHE A 48 3.34 -14.49 25.42
C PHE A 48 3.24 -13.18 24.65
N THR A 49 2.05 -12.82 24.14
CA THR A 49 1.87 -11.63 23.28
C THR A 49 1.33 -10.42 24.02
N ARG A 50 0.43 -10.59 25.00
CA ARG A 50 -0.28 -9.48 25.67
C ARG A 50 0.15 -9.26 27.11
N THR A 51 0.89 -10.21 27.68
CA THR A 51 1.26 -10.21 29.09
C THR A 51 2.74 -9.95 29.29
N LYS A 52 3.09 -9.16 30.30
CA LYS A 52 4.49 -8.87 30.67
C LYS A 52 5.25 -10.16 31.05
N PRO A 53 6.54 -10.30 30.68
CA PRO A 53 7.36 -11.49 30.97
C PRO A 53 7.39 -11.92 32.43
N GLU A 54 7.31 -10.96 33.36
CA GLU A 54 7.29 -11.20 34.81
C GLU A 54 6.11 -12.06 35.29
N HIS A 55 5.01 -12.12 34.53
CA HIS A 55 3.83 -12.92 34.87
C HIS A 55 3.81 -14.31 34.23
N HIS A 56 4.69 -14.59 33.26
CA HIS A 56 4.71 -15.87 32.55
C HIS A 56 4.99 -17.02 33.53
N HIS A 57 6.12 -16.96 34.24
CA HIS A 57 6.55 -18.05 35.12
C HIS A 57 5.60 -18.32 36.31
N PRO A 58 5.06 -17.30 37.03
CA PRO A 58 4.05 -17.51 38.06
C PRO A 58 2.79 -18.22 37.54
N PHE A 59 2.28 -17.81 36.38
CA PHE A 59 1.09 -18.41 35.77
C PHE A 59 1.32 -19.87 35.39
N LEU A 60 2.45 -20.19 34.75
CA LEU A 60 2.81 -21.55 34.37
C LEU A 60 3.01 -22.46 35.59
N SER A 61 3.62 -21.95 36.66
CA SER A 61 3.81 -22.70 37.91
C SER A 61 2.47 -23.06 38.56
N MET A 62 1.48 -22.17 38.47
CA MET A 62 0.14 -22.39 38.98
C MET A 62 -0.63 -23.45 38.16
N LEU A 63 -0.51 -23.42 36.83
CA LEU A 63 -1.05 -24.48 35.96
C LEU A 63 -0.42 -25.83 36.23
N GLU A 64 0.91 -25.89 36.39
CA GLU A 64 1.61 -27.13 36.70
C GLU A 64 1.10 -27.75 38.00
N ARG A 65 0.90 -26.96 39.06
CA ARG A 65 0.31 -27.45 40.32
C ARG A 65 -1.11 -28.01 40.11
N THR A 66 -1.90 -27.34 39.27
CA THR A 66 -3.27 -27.74 38.97
C THR A 66 -3.31 -29.11 38.27
N THR A 67 -2.37 -29.38 37.36
CA THR A 67 -2.28 -30.68 36.65
C THR A 67 -1.92 -31.86 37.56
N ARG A 68 -1.35 -31.61 38.74
CA ARG A 68 -1.03 -32.65 39.73
C ARG A 68 -2.25 -33.11 40.52
N ILE A 69 -3.38 -32.40 40.43
CA ILE A 69 -4.64 -32.76 41.11
C ILE A 69 -5.39 -33.77 40.24
N PRO A 70 -5.60 -35.03 40.67
CA PRO A 70 -6.17 -36.09 39.82
C PRO A 70 -7.58 -35.81 39.28
N GLN A 71 -8.34 -34.97 39.98
CA GLN A 71 -9.71 -34.59 39.63
C GLN A 71 -9.76 -33.43 38.65
N VAL A 72 -8.64 -32.74 38.38
CA VAL A 72 -8.60 -31.60 37.49
C VAL A 72 -7.98 -31.99 36.15
N ARG A 73 -8.65 -31.60 35.06
CA ARG A 73 -8.12 -31.69 33.71
C ARG A 73 -7.98 -30.28 33.16
N THR A 74 -6.83 -29.98 32.56
CA THR A 74 -6.59 -28.70 31.92
C THR A 74 -6.53 -28.91 30.42
N ILE A 75 -7.33 -28.14 29.68
CA ILE A 75 -7.27 -28.07 28.22
C ILE A 75 -6.90 -26.64 27.87
N ILE A 76 -5.88 -26.48 27.04
CA ILE A 76 -5.52 -25.19 26.47
C ILE A 76 -5.73 -25.23 24.96
N THR A 77 -6.10 -24.11 24.36
CA THR A 77 -6.00 -23.91 22.92
C THR A 77 -4.77 -23.07 22.64
N LEU A 78 -4.02 -23.43 21.60
CA LEU A 78 -2.77 -22.78 21.23
C LEU A 78 -2.66 -22.84 19.71
N ARG A 79 -2.38 -21.71 19.08
CA ARG A 79 -2.04 -21.71 17.65
C ARG A 79 -0.65 -22.33 17.41
N ALA A 80 -0.49 -23.05 16.29
CA ALA A 80 0.71 -23.85 16.02
C ALA A 80 2.01 -23.02 15.95
N ASP A 81 1.93 -21.78 15.48
CA ASP A 81 3.01 -20.79 15.44
C ASP A 81 3.49 -20.36 16.83
N PHE A 82 2.67 -20.52 17.87
CA PHE A 82 3.03 -20.24 19.26
C PHE A 82 3.51 -21.47 20.05
N TYR A 83 3.67 -22.61 19.38
CA TYR A 83 4.30 -23.79 19.98
C TYR A 83 5.79 -23.58 20.34
N PRO A 84 6.66 -22.98 19.49
CA PRO A 84 8.08 -22.80 19.82
C PRO A 84 8.34 -21.94 21.07
N PRO A 85 7.63 -20.82 21.32
CA PRO A 85 7.74 -20.09 22.59
C PRO A 85 7.46 -20.96 23.83
N CYS A 86 6.50 -21.89 23.75
CA CYS A 86 6.17 -22.79 24.86
C CYS A 86 7.35 -23.71 25.25
N LEU A 87 8.16 -24.13 24.27
CA LEU A 87 9.33 -25.00 24.48
C LEU A 87 10.46 -24.31 25.27
N LYS A 88 10.43 -22.98 25.42
CA LYS A 88 11.38 -22.26 26.28
C LYS A 88 11.12 -22.48 27.77
N HIS A 89 9.98 -23.08 28.13
CA HIS A 89 9.59 -23.37 29.50
C HIS A 89 9.48 -24.88 29.70
N GLN A 90 10.40 -25.45 30.48
CA GLN A 90 10.50 -26.90 30.72
C GLN A 90 9.21 -27.52 31.30
N SER A 91 8.47 -26.76 32.12
CA SER A 91 7.18 -27.19 32.67
C SER A 91 6.10 -27.34 31.59
N LEU A 92 6.03 -26.42 30.62
CA LEU A 92 5.10 -26.52 29.50
C LEU A 92 5.47 -27.63 28.52
N GLU A 93 6.75 -27.80 28.22
CA GLU A 93 7.24 -28.87 27.34
C GLU A 93 6.73 -30.24 27.84
N THR A 94 6.90 -30.50 29.13
CA THR A 94 6.47 -31.76 29.75
C THR A 94 4.95 -31.95 29.67
N LEU A 95 4.19 -30.88 29.92
CA LEU A 95 2.72 -30.91 29.91
C LEU A 95 2.15 -31.08 28.49
N LEU A 96 2.73 -30.41 27.51
CA LEU A 96 2.31 -30.50 26.10
C LEU A 96 2.63 -31.89 25.52
N ASN A 97 3.76 -32.48 25.89
CA ASN A 97 4.13 -33.83 25.48
C ASN A 97 3.22 -34.92 26.08
N ALA A 98 2.53 -34.64 27.19
CA ALA A 98 1.62 -35.60 27.84
C ALA A 98 0.30 -35.79 27.07
N GLY A 99 -0.09 -34.86 26.20
CA GLY A 99 -1.35 -34.96 25.45
C GLY A 99 -1.61 -33.73 24.59
N MET A 100 -1.14 -33.76 23.35
CA MET A 100 -1.42 -32.76 22.33
C MET A 100 -2.31 -33.36 21.24
N VAL A 101 -3.39 -32.64 20.90
CA VAL A 101 -4.25 -32.98 19.77
C VAL A 101 -4.12 -31.88 18.73
N SER A 102 -3.52 -32.20 17.59
CA SER A 102 -3.41 -31.26 16.47
C SER A 102 -4.72 -31.19 15.71
N LEU A 103 -5.28 -29.97 15.59
CA LEU A 103 -6.43 -29.69 14.75
C LEU A 103 -5.94 -29.14 13.41
N ALA A 104 -6.12 -29.93 12.35
CA ALA A 104 -5.88 -29.47 10.98
C ALA A 104 -7.07 -28.63 10.49
N ALA A 105 -6.84 -27.86 9.42
CA ALA A 105 -7.93 -27.21 8.71
C ALA A 105 -9.03 -28.23 8.35
N PRO A 106 -10.32 -27.87 8.51
CA PRO A 106 -11.43 -28.77 8.24
C PRO A 106 -11.45 -29.15 6.76
N ASN A 107 -11.54 -30.45 6.47
CA ASN A 107 -11.73 -30.92 5.09
C ASN A 107 -13.16 -30.61 4.59
N LYS A 108 -13.40 -30.77 3.27
CA LYS A 108 -14.71 -30.51 2.64
C LYS A 108 -15.88 -31.21 3.34
N ARG A 109 -15.70 -32.43 3.86
CA ARG A 109 -16.75 -33.17 4.58
C ARG A 109 -17.05 -32.54 5.94
N ALA A 110 -16.03 -32.10 6.67
CA ALA A 110 -16.18 -31.38 7.93
C ALA A 110 -16.85 -30.02 7.70
N LEU A 111 -16.45 -29.28 6.66
CA LEU A 111 -17.07 -28.01 6.26
C LEU A 111 -18.55 -28.19 5.91
N PHE A 112 -18.89 -29.21 5.12
CA PHE A 112 -20.29 -29.54 4.82
C PHE A 112 -21.08 -29.82 6.10
N ALA A 113 -20.52 -30.59 7.03
CA ALA A 113 -21.15 -30.86 8.32
C ALA A 113 -21.29 -29.60 9.20
N MET A 114 -20.35 -28.65 9.11
CA MET A 114 -20.44 -27.35 9.77
C MET A 114 -21.57 -26.48 9.20
N ILE A 115 -21.95 -26.67 7.93
CA ILE A 115 -23.12 -26.01 7.31
C ILE A 115 -24.42 -26.70 7.76
N THR A 116 -24.52 -28.02 7.57
CA THR A 116 -25.80 -28.74 7.73
C THR A 116 -26.13 -29.08 9.18
N GLY A 117 -25.12 -29.34 10.02
CA GLY A 117 -25.30 -29.76 11.40
C GLY A 117 -26.03 -28.73 12.27
N PRO A 118 -25.59 -27.45 12.31
CA PRO A 118 -26.28 -26.41 13.08
C PRO A 118 -27.72 -26.19 12.63
N ALA A 119 -27.98 -26.24 11.31
CA ALA A 119 -29.32 -26.13 10.76
C ALA A 119 -30.22 -27.27 11.22
N GLN A 120 -29.74 -28.52 11.16
CA GLN A 120 -30.48 -29.69 11.61
C GLN A 120 -30.85 -29.62 13.10
N LEU A 121 -29.91 -29.18 13.95
CA LEU A 121 -30.15 -28.98 15.39
C LEU A 121 -31.18 -27.87 15.66
N ALA A 122 -31.24 -26.85 14.82
CA ALA A 122 -32.21 -25.76 14.89
C ALA A 122 -33.57 -26.09 14.23
N GLY A 123 -33.73 -27.29 13.65
CA GLY A 123 -34.96 -27.66 12.92
C GLY A 123 -35.11 -26.99 11.55
N LEU A 124 -34.01 -26.53 10.97
CA LEU A 124 -33.95 -25.90 9.65
C LEU A 124 -33.57 -26.93 8.57
N THR A 125 -34.09 -26.74 7.36
CA THR A 125 -33.78 -27.52 6.16
C THR A 125 -33.23 -26.62 5.07
N PHE A 126 -32.38 -27.14 4.20
CA PHE A 126 -31.90 -26.41 3.01
C PHE A 126 -32.63 -26.90 1.77
N ASP A 127 -32.74 -26.03 0.77
CA ASP A 127 -33.03 -26.47 -0.59
C ASP A 127 -31.93 -27.43 -1.09
N ASP A 128 -32.31 -28.36 -1.97
CA ASP A 128 -31.42 -29.38 -2.50
C ASP A 128 -30.20 -28.73 -3.19
N GLY A 129 -29.00 -29.18 -2.83
CA GLY A 129 -27.75 -28.69 -3.42
C GLY A 129 -27.21 -27.37 -2.84
N LEU A 130 -28.02 -26.58 -2.13
CA LEU A 130 -27.60 -25.28 -1.58
C LEU A 130 -26.38 -25.38 -0.62
N PRO A 131 -26.28 -26.37 0.29
CA PRO A 131 -25.09 -26.51 1.14
C PRO A 131 -23.80 -26.77 0.35
N TRP A 132 -23.87 -27.49 -0.78
CA TRP A 132 -22.72 -27.73 -1.64
C TRP A 132 -22.31 -26.47 -2.38
N ARG A 133 -23.29 -25.69 -2.86
CA ARG A 133 -23.05 -24.39 -3.50
C ARG A 133 -22.36 -23.40 -2.56
N ILE A 134 -22.85 -23.28 -1.31
CA ILE A 134 -22.21 -22.45 -0.28
C ILE A 134 -20.77 -22.88 -0.02
N LEU A 135 -20.53 -24.19 0.05
CA LEU A 135 -19.19 -24.74 0.27
C LEU A 135 -18.25 -24.44 -0.90
N ASP A 136 -18.70 -24.58 -2.14
CA ASP A 136 -17.89 -24.34 -3.33
C ASP A 136 -17.54 -22.85 -3.48
N GLU A 137 -18.52 -21.96 -3.24
CA GLU A 137 -18.32 -20.50 -3.27
C GLU A 137 -17.43 -19.97 -2.12
N THR A 138 -17.25 -20.74 -1.04
CA THR A 138 -16.40 -20.34 0.10
C THR A 138 -14.91 -20.51 -0.18
N GLY A 139 -14.54 -21.48 -1.03
CA GLY A 139 -13.15 -21.85 -1.30
C GLY A 139 -12.39 -22.42 -0.09
N ASP A 140 -11.07 -22.60 -0.26
CA ASP A 140 -10.16 -23.17 0.75
C ASP A 140 -9.26 -22.11 1.42
N ASP A 141 -9.57 -20.81 1.26
CA ASP A 141 -8.75 -19.70 1.76
C ASP A 141 -8.82 -19.53 3.31
N PRO A 142 -7.78 -18.98 3.97
CA PRO A 142 -7.73 -18.77 5.43
C PRO A 142 -8.90 -17.97 6.03
N GLY A 143 -9.62 -17.18 5.21
CA GLY A 143 -10.82 -16.42 5.58
C GLY A 143 -12.16 -17.09 5.26
N GLY A 144 -12.17 -18.20 4.52
CA GLY A 144 -13.38 -18.82 3.96
C GLY A 144 -14.43 -19.18 5.04
N LEU A 145 -14.01 -19.82 6.13
CA LEU A 145 -14.91 -20.19 7.24
C LEU A 145 -15.73 -19.01 7.81
N ALA A 146 -15.11 -17.84 7.91
CA ALA A 146 -15.76 -16.66 8.43
C ALA A 146 -16.81 -16.10 7.46
N LEU A 147 -16.56 -16.24 6.17
CA LEU A 147 -17.44 -15.81 5.09
C LEU A 147 -18.61 -16.77 4.94
N MET A 148 -18.34 -18.08 5.01
CA MET A 148 -19.36 -19.11 5.10
C MET A 148 -20.31 -18.85 6.28
N ALA A 149 -19.77 -18.61 7.47
CA ALA A 149 -20.59 -18.30 8.65
C ALA A 149 -21.45 -17.04 8.46
N PHE A 150 -20.92 -16.00 7.81
CA PHE A 150 -21.66 -14.78 7.52
C PHE A 150 -22.76 -15.00 6.47
N ALA A 151 -22.46 -15.70 5.38
CA ALA A 151 -23.44 -16.05 4.35
C ALA A 151 -24.58 -16.90 4.90
N LEU A 152 -24.28 -17.87 5.79
CA LEU A 152 -25.30 -18.66 6.49
C LEU A 152 -26.17 -17.81 7.42
N ALA A 153 -25.57 -16.83 8.12
CA ALA A 153 -26.33 -15.91 8.97
C ALA A 153 -27.26 -15.01 8.15
N GLU A 154 -26.79 -14.49 7.00
CA GLU A 154 -27.61 -13.72 6.08
C GLU A 154 -28.72 -14.57 5.45
N LEU A 155 -28.41 -15.80 5.04
CA LEU A 155 -29.40 -16.75 4.52
C LEU A 155 -30.49 -17.04 5.55
N TYR A 156 -30.12 -17.24 6.82
CA TYR A 156 -31.07 -17.43 7.90
C TYR A 156 -31.97 -16.20 8.09
N ARG A 157 -31.41 -14.99 8.11
CA ARG A 157 -32.19 -13.73 8.23
C ARG A 157 -33.13 -13.52 7.05
N ALA A 158 -32.65 -13.76 5.83
CA ALA A 158 -33.42 -13.59 4.60
C ALA A 158 -34.53 -14.64 4.44
N SER A 159 -34.38 -15.81 5.06
CA SER A 159 -35.37 -16.90 5.02
C SER A 159 -36.46 -16.77 6.10
N GLN A 160 -36.47 -15.69 6.89
CA GLN A 160 -37.51 -15.44 7.89
C GLN A 160 -38.76 -14.79 7.27
N PRO A 161 -39.98 -15.20 7.68
CA PRO A 161 -40.30 -16.31 8.59
C PRO A 161 -40.31 -17.66 7.86
N GLY A 162 -39.63 -18.68 8.39
CA GLY A 162 -39.62 -20.02 7.81
C GLY A 162 -38.59 -20.99 8.42
N THR A 163 -38.75 -22.29 8.13
CA THR A 163 -37.80 -23.36 8.50
C THR A 163 -36.99 -23.87 7.32
N GLN A 164 -37.20 -23.30 6.13
CA GLN A 164 -36.53 -23.68 4.90
C GLN A 164 -35.59 -22.56 4.46
N LEU A 165 -34.29 -22.86 4.40
CA LEU A 165 -33.24 -22.00 3.88
C LEU A 165 -33.22 -22.14 2.36
N ARG A 166 -33.80 -21.14 1.69
CA ARG A 166 -34.12 -21.22 0.27
C ARG A 166 -33.00 -20.68 -0.62
N GLU A 167 -32.84 -21.27 -1.79
CA GLU A 167 -31.90 -20.79 -2.81
C GLU A 167 -32.28 -19.37 -3.28
N VAL A 168 -33.58 -19.08 -3.43
CA VAL A 168 -34.06 -17.73 -3.78
C VAL A 168 -33.63 -16.68 -2.74
N ALA A 169 -33.61 -17.03 -1.45
CA ALA A 169 -33.14 -16.13 -0.40
C ALA A 169 -31.62 -15.96 -0.48
N TYR A 170 -30.89 -17.02 -0.80
CA TYR A 170 -29.44 -16.98 -1.02
C TYR A 170 -29.03 -16.08 -2.20
N ASP A 171 -29.74 -16.21 -3.32
CA ASP A 171 -29.49 -15.42 -4.53
C ASP A 171 -29.87 -13.94 -4.33
N SER A 172 -30.84 -13.64 -3.46
CA SER A 172 -31.28 -12.26 -3.20
C SER A 172 -30.19 -11.33 -2.65
N PHE A 173 -29.15 -11.91 -2.01
CA PHE A 173 -27.99 -11.17 -1.54
C PHE A 173 -26.69 -11.55 -2.29
N GLY A 174 -26.79 -12.30 -3.40
CA GLY A 174 -25.65 -12.63 -4.26
C GLY A 174 -24.71 -13.70 -3.70
N GLY A 175 -25.22 -14.62 -2.88
CA GLY A 175 -24.45 -15.75 -2.35
C GLY A 175 -23.31 -15.35 -1.41
N VAL A 176 -22.25 -16.16 -1.32
CA VAL A 176 -21.06 -15.80 -0.51
C VAL A 176 -20.44 -14.48 -0.99
N PRO A 177 -20.24 -14.25 -2.31
CA PRO A 177 -19.61 -13.02 -2.79
C PRO A 177 -20.39 -11.75 -2.44
N GLY A 178 -21.71 -11.75 -2.58
CA GLY A 178 -22.53 -10.59 -2.23
C GLY A 178 -22.64 -10.38 -0.71
N ALA A 179 -22.55 -11.44 0.09
CA ALA A 179 -22.45 -11.33 1.54
C ALA A 179 -21.13 -10.63 1.96
N ILE A 180 -20.01 -10.95 1.31
CA ILE A 180 -18.72 -10.25 1.51
C ILE A 180 -18.87 -8.76 1.21
N ALA A 181 -19.44 -8.43 0.04
CA ALA A 181 -19.64 -7.05 -0.38
C ALA A 181 -20.48 -6.24 0.62
N LYS A 182 -21.58 -6.82 1.11
CA LYS A 182 -22.45 -6.19 2.12
C LYS A 182 -21.71 -5.95 3.44
N ARG A 183 -20.90 -6.92 3.88
CA ARG A 183 -20.09 -6.80 5.10
C ARG A 183 -19.04 -5.71 4.95
N ALA A 184 -18.31 -5.69 3.84
CA ALA A 184 -17.29 -4.68 3.54
C ALA A 184 -17.88 -3.27 3.52
N GLU A 185 -19.00 -3.08 2.82
CA GLU A 185 -19.69 -1.79 2.77
C GLU A 185 -20.22 -1.37 4.15
N THR A 186 -20.71 -2.30 4.96
CA THR A 186 -21.17 -2.00 6.33
C THR A 186 -20.01 -1.56 7.22
N THR A 187 -18.89 -2.28 7.20
CA THR A 187 -17.68 -1.94 7.96
C THR A 187 -17.13 -0.58 7.53
N TYR A 188 -17.06 -0.31 6.23
CA TYR A 188 -16.63 0.98 5.70
C TYR A 188 -17.55 2.13 6.16
N ARG A 189 -18.89 1.95 6.08
CA ARG A 189 -19.85 2.96 6.54
C ARG A 189 -19.80 3.20 8.04
N GLN A 190 -19.53 2.16 8.84
CA GLN A 190 -19.37 2.30 10.29
C GLN A 190 -18.10 3.08 10.64
N PHE A 191 -17.01 2.81 9.94
CA PHE A 191 -15.77 3.59 10.07
C PHE A 191 -16.00 5.07 9.72
N ARG A 192 -16.79 5.36 8.67
CA ARG A 192 -17.11 6.72 8.23
C ARG A 192 -17.97 7.54 9.21
N LYS A 193 -18.73 6.93 10.12
CA LYS A 193 -19.84 7.59 10.87
C LYS A 193 -19.43 8.68 11.89
N THR A 194 -18.21 9.22 11.83
CA THR A 194 -17.80 10.34 12.68
C THR A 194 -18.12 11.67 11.98
N PRO A 195 -18.79 12.65 12.63
CA PRO A 195 -19.71 13.59 11.96
C PRO A 195 -19.07 14.86 11.36
N GLU A 196 -17.83 14.81 10.90
CA GLU A 196 -17.12 15.97 10.34
C GLU A 196 -16.95 15.83 8.82
N GLU A 197 -17.36 16.84 8.04
CA GLU A 197 -17.28 16.83 6.56
C GLU A 197 -15.83 16.65 6.06
N ASP A 198 -14.84 17.18 6.78
CA ASP A 198 -13.41 17.01 6.50
C ASP A 198 -12.95 15.53 6.56
N ARG A 199 -13.64 14.68 7.33
CA ARG A 199 -13.30 13.26 7.45
C ARG A 199 -13.70 12.43 6.25
N GLU A 200 -14.57 12.91 5.36
CA GLU A 200 -14.95 12.14 4.16
C GLU A 200 -13.79 12.06 3.17
N VAL A 201 -13.12 13.18 2.92
CA VAL A 201 -11.93 13.25 2.07
C VAL A 201 -10.81 12.40 2.68
N GLU A 202 -10.57 12.55 3.98
CA GLU A 202 -9.56 11.79 4.73
C GLU A 202 -9.83 10.28 4.65
N THR A 203 -11.07 9.83 4.90
CA THR A 203 -11.45 8.42 4.84
C THR A 203 -11.25 7.83 3.43
N CYS A 204 -11.54 8.61 2.38
CA CYS A 204 -11.30 8.18 1.00
C CYS A 204 -9.81 8.05 0.67
N GLN A 205 -8.98 8.95 1.21
CA GLN A 205 -7.52 8.89 1.09
C GLN A 205 -6.95 7.69 1.86
N THR A 206 -7.39 7.47 3.10
CA THR A 206 -7.02 6.30 3.91
C THR A 206 -7.39 5.00 3.21
N PHE A 207 -8.61 4.93 2.66
CA PHE A 207 -9.07 3.78 1.87
C PHE A 207 -8.14 3.52 0.68
N SER A 208 -7.87 4.55 -0.13
CA SER A 208 -7.01 4.43 -1.30
C SER A 208 -5.58 4.01 -0.92
N ARG A 209 -5.04 4.54 0.19
CA ARG A 209 -3.71 4.21 0.72
C ARG A 209 -3.60 2.77 1.20
N VAL A 210 -4.63 2.24 1.85
CA VAL A 210 -4.62 0.85 2.35
C VAL A 210 -4.80 -0.13 1.19
N PHE A 211 -5.80 0.07 0.33
CA PHE A 211 -6.10 -0.89 -0.73
C PHE A 211 -5.10 -0.86 -1.89
N LYS A 212 -4.39 0.25 -2.16
CA LYS A 212 -3.28 0.24 -3.14
C LYS A 212 -2.15 -0.70 -2.78
N GLU A 213 -1.92 -0.91 -1.49
CA GLU A 213 -0.87 -1.82 -1.03
C GLU A 213 -1.31 -3.28 -1.04
N LEU A 214 -2.63 -3.54 -1.00
CA LEU A 214 -3.24 -4.86 -0.89
C LEU A 214 -3.77 -5.43 -2.22
N VAL A 215 -3.68 -4.66 -3.30
CA VAL A 215 -4.12 -5.05 -4.64
C VAL A 215 -2.94 -5.10 -5.60
N GLU A 216 -2.92 -6.10 -6.46
CA GLU A 216 -2.08 -6.16 -7.66
C GLU A 216 -2.87 -6.74 -8.83
N VAL A 217 -2.35 -6.66 -10.05
CA VAL A 217 -2.99 -7.20 -11.25
C VAL A 217 -2.20 -8.40 -11.72
N ASP A 218 -2.82 -9.57 -11.89
CA ASP A 218 -2.19 -10.83 -12.31
C ASP A 218 -1.54 -10.77 -13.73
N GLN A 219 -0.46 -11.53 -13.94
CA GLN A 219 0.35 -11.50 -15.16
C GLN A 219 -0.29 -12.26 -16.31
N GLU A 220 -0.92 -13.39 -16.00
CA GLU A 220 -1.44 -14.32 -17.01
C GLU A 220 -2.89 -13.96 -17.35
N ARG A 221 -3.67 -13.59 -16.33
CA ARG A 221 -5.10 -13.36 -16.45
C ARG A 221 -5.47 -11.89 -16.61
N GLY A 222 -4.60 -10.97 -16.20
CA GLY A 222 -4.92 -9.53 -16.19
C GLY A 222 -6.13 -9.22 -15.31
N VAL A 223 -6.26 -9.91 -14.17
CA VAL A 223 -7.35 -9.68 -13.21
C VAL A 223 -6.79 -9.17 -11.89
N PRO A 224 -7.54 -8.38 -11.11
CA PRO A 224 -7.11 -7.96 -9.78
C PRO A 224 -6.95 -9.17 -8.85
N THR A 225 -5.80 -9.28 -8.21
CA THR A 225 -5.47 -10.32 -7.23
C THR A 225 -5.00 -9.70 -5.92
N ARG A 226 -5.03 -10.49 -4.83
CA ARG A 226 -4.57 -9.99 -3.53
C ARG A 226 -3.04 -9.85 -3.51
N LYS A 227 -2.55 -8.74 -2.97
CA LYS A 227 -1.14 -8.51 -2.66
C LYS A 227 -0.91 -8.59 -1.15
N ARG A 228 0.20 -9.21 -0.76
CA ARG A 228 0.68 -9.23 0.63
C ARG A 228 1.48 -7.97 0.91
N ALA A 229 1.09 -7.23 1.94
CA ALA A 229 1.78 -6.03 2.35
C ALA A 229 2.27 -6.15 3.80
N PRO A 230 3.50 -5.72 4.11
CA PRO A 230 3.94 -5.58 5.50
C PRO A 230 3.02 -4.61 6.26
N GLY A 231 2.57 -4.99 7.46
CA GLY A 231 1.63 -4.24 8.28
C GLY A 231 2.10 -2.82 8.57
N HIS A 232 3.41 -2.63 8.83
CA HIS A 232 3.99 -1.30 9.07
C HIS A 232 3.81 -0.32 7.90
N ARG A 233 3.58 -0.79 6.67
CA ARG A 233 3.28 0.07 5.51
C ARG A 233 1.83 0.55 5.47
N LEU A 234 0.93 -0.20 6.12
CA LEU A 234 -0.50 0.10 6.15
C LEU A 234 -0.90 0.84 7.43
N THR A 235 -0.11 0.69 8.49
CA THR A 235 -0.39 1.22 9.83
C THR A 235 0.52 2.39 10.18
N ASP A 236 1.03 3.09 9.17
CA ASP A 236 1.94 4.23 9.32
C ASP A 236 1.21 5.49 9.81
N ILE A 237 -0.10 5.59 9.53
CA ILE A 237 -0.99 6.61 10.07
C ILE A 237 -2.08 5.96 10.98
N PRO A 238 -2.47 6.60 12.10
CA PRO A 238 -3.46 6.05 13.04
C PRO A 238 -4.80 5.69 12.41
N GLU A 239 -5.24 6.45 11.41
CA GLU A 239 -6.50 6.26 10.70
C GLU A 239 -6.46 4.98 9.85
N ALA A 240 -5.32 4.71 9.22
CA ALA A 240 -5.12 3.50 8.41
C ALA A 240 -5.00 2.26 9.30
N ASP A 241 -4.31 2.35 10.44
CA ASP A 241 -4.29 1.25 11.44
C ASP A 241 -5.69 0.96 11.99
N SER A 242 -6.48 2.00 12.22
CA SER A 242 -7.88 1.87 12.65
C SER A 242 -8.74 1.20 11.57
N LEU A 243 -8.56 1.57 10.29
CA LEU A 243 -9.25 0.93 9.17
C LEU A 243 -8.86 -0.55 9.04
N VAL A 244 -7.56 -0.86 9.06
CA VAL A 244 -7.03 -2.22 9.00
C VAL A 244 -7.55 -3.05 10.18
N THR A 245 -7.57 -2.48 11.39
CA THR A 245 -8.11 -3.13 12.58
C THR A 245 -9.60 -3.40 12.45
N ALA A 246 -10.39 -2.44 11.97
CA ALA A 246 -11.82 -2.62 11.74
C ALA A 246 -12.10 -3.70 10.69
N PHE A 247 -11.36 -3.72 9.59
CA PHE A 247 -11.50 -4.72 8.53
C PHE A 247 -10.99 -6.10 8.96
N THR A 248 -9.96 -6.17 9.82
CA THR A 248 -9.47 -7.42 10.42
C THR A 248 -10.46 -7.98 11.44
N ALA A 249 -11.06 -7.14 12.28
CA ALA A 249 -12.14 -7.52 13.19
C ALA A 249 -13.38 -8.00 12.41
N ALA A 250 -13.64 -7.37 11.26
CA ALA A 250 -14.64 -7.81 10.29
C ALA A 250 -14.18 -9.02 9.45
N ARG A 251 -12.99 -9.59 9.67
CA ARG A 251 -12.45 -10.75 8.93
C ARG A 251 -12.42 -10.57 7.41
N LEU A 252 -12.30 -9.33 6.95
CA LEU A 252 -12.14 -8.96 5.54
C LEU A 252 -10.66 -8.84 5.16
N LEU A 253 -9.82 -8.57 6.16
CA LEU A 253 -8.36 -8.64 6.06
C LEU A 253 -7.85 -9.73 7.01
N VAL A 254 -6.75 -10.36 6.64
CA VAL A 254 -6.01 -11.31 7.46
C VAL A 254 -4.68 -10.68 7.82
N ARG A 255 -4.37 -10.68 9.12
CA ARG A 255 -3.08 -10.26 9.66
C ARG A 255 -2.33 -11.49 10.14
N ASN A 256 -1.30 -11.88 9.41
CA ASN A 256 -0.42 -12.98 9.75
C ASN A 256 0.85 -12.42 10.39
N SER A 257 1.02 -12.70 11.67
CA SER A 257 2.20 -12.32 12.42
C SER A 257 2.95 -13.60 12.81
N ASP A 258 3.72 -14.16 11.88
CA ASP A 258 4.57 -15.32 12.18
C ASP A 258 5.74 -14.87 13.09
N PRO A 259 6.06 -15.60 14.18
CA PRO A 259 7.18 -15.25 15.05
C PRO A 259 8.51 -15.23 14.28
N GLY A 260 9.09 -14.04 14.10
CA GLY A 260 10.35 -13.83 13.37
C GLY A 260 10.17 -13.38 11.91
N GLN A 261 8.94 -13.32 11.40
CA GLN A 261 8.63 -12.64 10.14
C GLN A 261 8.01 -11.28 10.40
N GLN A 262 8.06 -10.41 9.39
CA GLN A 262 7.33 -9.15 9.44
C GLN A 262 5.83 -9.47 9.50
N ASP A 263 5.09 -8.66 10.25
CA ASP A 263 3.64 -8.67 10.23
C ASP A 263 3.13 -8.43 8.81
N ILE A 264 2.34 -9.35 8.25
CA ILE A 264 1.81 -9.27 6.88
C ILE A 264 0.30 -9.14 6.94
N VAL A 265 -0.23 -8.22 6.14
CA VAL A 265 -1.67 -8.03 5.93
C VAL A 265 -2.00 -8.35 4.48
N GLU A 266 -3.10 -9.08 4.28
CA GLU A 266 -3.65 -9.40 2.97
C GLU A 266 -5.18 -9.40 3.00
N VAL A 267 -5.80 -9.30 1.82
CA VAL A 267 -7.24 -9.48 1.67
C VAL A 267 -7.61 -10.93 1.96
N ALA A 268 -8.61 -11.14 2.82
CA ALA A 268 -9.02 -12.47 3.27
C ALA A 268 -9.51 -13.36 2.12
N HIS A 269 -10.17 -12.77 1.11
CA HIS A 269 -10.69 -13.46 -0.06
C HIS A 269 -10.74 -12.53 -1.28
N GLU A 270 -10.25 -12.98 -2.43
CA GLU A 270 -10.24 -12.20 -3.68
C GLU A 270 -11.64 -11.79 -4.19
N ALA A 271 -12.70 -12.47 -3.74
CA ALA A 271 -14.07 -12.07 -4.00
C ALA A 271 -14.36 -10.64 -3.50
N LEU A 272 -13.62 -10.12 -2.52
CA LEU A 272 -13.71 -8.74 -2.09
C LEU A 272 -13.30 -7.75 -3.20
N LEU A 273 -12.28 -8.08 -3.99
CA LEU A 273 -11.74 -7.19 -5.04
C LEU A 273 -12.71 -7.03 -6.22
N THR A 274 -13.55 -8.04 -6.43
CA THR A 274 -14.47 -8.13 -7.59
C THR A 274 -15.92 -7.84 -7.22
N ASN A 275 -16.38 -8.25 -6.03
CA ASN A 275 -17.80 -8.20 -5.69
C ASN A 275 -18.18 -7.03 -4.79
N TRP A 276 -17.22 -6.35 -4.14
CA TRP A 276 -17.51 -5.12 -3.42
C TRP A 276 -17.46 -3.92 -4.38
N PRO A 277 -18.62 -3.32 -4.76
CA PRO A 277 -18.65 -2.36 -5.86
C PRO A 277 -17.70 -1.17 -5.67
N ARG A 278 -17.61 -0.64 -4.45
CA ARG A 278 -16.70 0.48 -4.15
C ARG A 278 -15.24 0.17 -4.44
N LEU A 279 -14.77 -1.02 -4.06
CA LEU A 279 -13.39 -1.42 -4.31
C LEU A 279 -13.20 -1.80 -5.77
N HIS A 280 -14.16 -2.51 -6.35
CA HIS A 280 -14.15 -2.86 -7.76
C HIS A 280 -14.06 -1.61 -8.65
N ASP A 281 -14.96 -0.64 -8.50
CA ASP A 281 -14.98 0.62 -9.27
C ASP A 281 -13.67 1.41 -9.07
N TRP A 282 -13.12 1.39 -7.85
CA TRP A 282 -11.85 2.05 -7.55
C TRP A 282 -10.66 1.39 -8.23
N ILE A 283 -10.65 0.06 -8.32
CA ILE A 283 -9.64 -0.73 -9.04
C ILE A 283 -9.80 -0.51 -10.55
N GLU A 284 -11.02 -0.57 -11.09
CA GLU A 284 -11.27 -0.38 -12.52
C GLU A 284 -10.81 0.99 -12.99
N ALA A 285 -11.10 2.04 -12.22
CA ALA A 285 -10.66 3.39 -12.51
C ALA A 285 -9.12 3.58 -12.48
N ARG A 286 -8.37 2.61 -11.95
CA ARG A 286 -6.90 2.64 -11.80
C ARG A 286 -6.20 1.42 -12.41
N PHE A 287 -6.92 0.68 -13.24
CA PHE A 287 -6.48 -0.64 -13.67
C PHE A 287 -5.20 -0.56 -14.53
N ASP A 288 -5.15 0.43 -15.43
CA ASP A 288 -4.01 0.66 -16.30
C ASP A 288 -2.77 1.10 -15.52
N GLU A 289 -2.94 1.88 -14.44
CA GLU A 289 -1.86 2.30 -13.57
C GLU A 289 -1.28 1.10 -12.79
N PHE A 290 -2.12 0.22 -12.25
CA PHE A 290 -1.64 -1.00 -11.60
C PHE A 290 -0.90 -1.93 -12.56
N ARG A 291 -1.41 -2.06 -13.78
CA ARG A 291 -0.77 -2.84 -14.85
C ARG A 291 0.59 -2.25 -15.22
N LEU A 292 0.67 -0.93 -15.39
CA LEU A 292 1.91 -0.24 -15.72
C LEU A 292 2.93 -0.33 -14.57
N LEU A 293 2.49 -0.15 -13.32
CA LEU A 293 3.35 -0.32 -12.14
C LEU A 293 3.96 -1.70 -12.09
N ARG A 294 3.17 -2.74 -12.37
CA ARG A 294 3.67 -4.11 -12.44
C ARG A 294 4.73 -4.26 -13.53
N GLN A 295 4.47 -3.71 -14.72
CA GLN A 295 5.41 -3.77 -15.83
C GLN A 295 6.75 -3.10 -15.48
N VAL A 296 6.71 -1.91 -14.87
CA VAL A 296 7.89 -1.20 -14.37
C VAL A 296 8.68 -2.09 -13.39
N LYS A 297 8.01 -2.69 -12.40
CA LYS A 297 8.67 -3.56 -11.41
C LYS A 297 9.37 -4.75 -12.05
N LEU A 298 8.74 -5.39 -13.03
CA LEU A 298 9.30 -6.54 -13.74
C LEU A 298 10.50 -6.17 -14.61
N GLU A 299 10.35 -5.12 -15.43
CA GLU A 299 11.43 -4.70 -16.34
C GLU A 299 12.61 -4.09 -15.59
N ALA A 300 12.36 -3.37 -14.49
CA ALA A 300 13.42 -2.88 -13.60
C ALA A 300 14.19 -4.04 -12.95
N ALA A 301 13.50 -5.08 -12.44
CA ALA A 301 14.17 -6.26 -11.88
C ALA A 301 15.00 -7.02 -12.92
N GLU A 302 14.49 -7.13 -14.15
CA GLU A 302 15.22 -7.75 -15.26
C GLU A 302 16.42 -6.92 -15.72
N TRP A 303 16.28 -5.60 -15.75
CA TRP A 303 17.36 -4.65 -16.03
C TRP A 303 18.48 -4.74 -14.99
N GLU A 304 18.11 -4.77 -13.70
CA GLU A 304 19.05 -4.95 -12.59
C GLU A 304 19.78 -6.30 -12.71
N ARG A 305 19.07 -7.39 -13.00
CA ARG A 305 19.66 -8.72 -13.22
C ARG A 305 20.66 -8.76 -14.38
N LYS A 306 20.48 -7.92 -15.40
CA LYS A 306 21.38 -7.79 -16.55
C LYS A 306 22.58 -6.86 -16.31
N GLY A 307 22.71 -6.29 -15.11
CA GLY A 307 23.80 -5.38 -14.77
C GLY A 307 23.55 -3.92 -15.16
N CYS A 308 22.29 -3.51 -15.22
CA CYS A 308 21.86 -2.13 -15.43
C CYS A 308 22.35 -1.46 -16.74
N PRO A 309 22.25 -2.10 -17.92
CA PRO A 309 22.68 -1.46 -19.17
C PRO A 309 21.75 -0.31 -19.59
N ASP A 310 22.32 0.85 -19.96
CA ASP A 310 21.59 2.04 -20.45
C ASP A 310 20.67 1.73 -21.65
N ALA A 311 21.08 0.82 -22.53
CA ALA A 311 20.32 0.46 -23.73
C ALA A 311 18.95 -0.19 -23.45
N ASN A 312 18.73 -0.65 -22.21
CA ASN A 312 17.48 -1.26 -21.77
C ASN A 312 16.57 -0.31 -21.00
N LEU A 313 17.03 0.90 -20.68
CA LEU A 313 16.20 1.92 -20.05
C LEU A 313 15.13 2.41 -21.02
N TRP A 314 13.96 2.74 -20.47
CA TRP A 314 12.87 3.27 -21.27
C TRP A 314 13.17 4.69 -21.74
N ARG A 315 12.64 5.04 -22.91
CA ARG A 315 12.69 6.41 -23.45
C ARG A 315 11.54 7.24 -22.92
N HIS A 316 11.64 8.56 -23.07
CA HIS A 316 10.69 9.56 -22.62
C HIS A 316 9.23 9.19 -22.96
N GLU A 317 8.96 8.82 -24.22
CA GLU A 317 7.61 8.53 -24.70
C GLU A 317 6.96 7.34 -23.95
N ARG A 318 7.80 6.43 -23.42
CA ARG A 318 7.34 5.29 -22.61
C ARG A 318 7.28 5.61 -21.12
N LEU A 319 8.01 6.63 -20.66
CA LEU A 319 8.04 7.08 -19.28
C LEU A 319 6.95 8.11 -18.96
N GLU A 320 6.43 8.86 -19.93
CA GLU A 320 5.31 9.79 -19.74
C GLU A 320 4.09 9.20 -18.99
N PRO A 321 3.54 8.03 -19.37
CA PRO A 321 2.46 7.42 -18.60
C PRO A 321 2.92 6.92 -17.22
N VAL A 322 4.21 6.62 -17.06
CA VAL A 322 4.79 6.19 -15.77
C VAL A 322 4.80 7.36 -14.79
N TYR A 323 5.15 8.57 -15.22
CA TYR A 323 5.14 9.74 -14.34
C TYR A 323 3.74 10.02 -13.79
N ARG A 324 2.72 10.00 -14.66
CA ARG A 324 1.32 10.13 -14.24
C ARG A 324 0.91 9.03 -13.26
N MET A 325 1.31 7.79 -13.53
CA MET A 325 1.06 6.66 -12.63
C MET A 325 1.76 6.84 -11.27
N VAL A 326 3.01 7.34 -11.23
CA VAL A 326 3.73 7.62 -9.98
C VAL A 326 3.03 8.72 -9.19
N GLU A 327 2.58 9.79 -9.83
CA GLU A 327 1.83 10.87 -9.18
C GLU A 327 0.50 10.39 -8.58
N GLN A 328 -0.24 9.54 -9.31
CA GLN A 328 -1.57 9.09 -8.90
C GLN A 328 -1.55 7.97 -7.86
N LEU A 329 -0.66 6.97 -8.01
CA LEU A 329 -0.58 5.84 -7.09
C LEU A 329 0.37 6.11 -5.91
N GLN A 330 1.37 6.98 -6.12
CA GLN A 330 2.49 7.19 -5.20
C GLN A 330 3.04 5.85 -4.69
N PRO A 331 3.51 4.98 -5.60
CA PRO A 331 3.94 3.64 -5.25
C PRO A 331 5.28 3.68 -4.49
N ASP A 332 5.46 2.75 -3.55
CA ASP A 332 6.78 2.49 -2.97
C ASP A 332 7.64 1.75 -4.02
N LEU A 333 8.67 2.45 -4.52
CA LEU A 333 9.61 1.96 -5.53
C LEU A 333 10.98 1.73 -4.89
N SER A 334 11.60 0.58 -5.19
CA SER A 334 12.99 0.31 -4.80
C SER A 334 13.94 1.32 -5.46
N PRO A 335 15.16 1.50 -4.91
CA PRO A 335 16.18 2.34 -5.56
C PRO A 335 16.46 1.95 -7.02
N SER A 336 16.48 0.64 -7.33
CA SER A 336 16.63 0.16 -8.71
C SER A 336 15.43 0.53 -9.60
N GLN A 337 14.21 0.49 -9.08
CA GLN A 337 13.02 0.91 -9.83
C GLN A 337 13.01 2.42 -10.06
N GLN A 338 13.44 3.22 -9.09
CA GLN A 338 13.56 4.68 -9.21
C GLN A 338 14.59 5.06 -10.29
N GLU A 339 15.76 4.41 -10.29
CA GLU A 339 16.77 4.64 -11.33
C GLU A 339 16.27 4.20 -12.70
N PHE A 340 15.55 3.09 -12.79
CA PHE A 340 15.00 2.58 -14.05
C PHE A 340 14.02 3.55 -14.71
N ILE A 341 13.20 4.25 -13.91
CA ILE A 341 12.22 5.22 -14.42
C ILE A 341 12.72 6.67 -14.42
N ARG A 342 14.00 6.89 -14.06
CA ARG A 342 14.60 8.22 -14.00
C ARG A 342 14.42 8.96 -15.33
N PRO A 343 14.03 10.26 -15.32
CA PRO A 343 13.84 11.04 -16.54
C PRO A 343 14.97 10.86 -17.55
N GLU A 344 14.59 10.63 -18.82
CA GLU A 344 15.56 10.52 -19.92
C GLU A 344 16.41 11.79 -19.98
N ALA A 345 15.79 12.96 -19.83
CA ALA A 345 16.48 14.25 -19.80
C ALA A 345 17.58 14.31 -18.73
N ASP A 346 17.30 13.91 -17.49
CA ASP A 346 18.30 13.91 -16.40
C ASP A 346 19.49 12.99 -16.72
N ARG A 347 19.21 11.80 -17.27
CA ARG A 347 20.26 10.85 -17.68
C ARG A 347 21.12 11.41 -18.83
N LEU A 348 20.49 12.07 -19.78
CA LEU A 348 21.15 12.75 -20.89
C LEU A 348 22.03 13.93 -20.41
N LEU A 349 21.57 14.67 -19.40
CA LEU A 349 22.36 15.73 -18.78
C LEU A 349 23.59 15.19 -18.05
N ASP A 350 23.50 14.05 -17.37
CA ASP A 350 24.67 13.37 -16.79
C ASP A 350 25.69 12.99 -17.88
N HIS A 351 25.20 12.54 -19.04
CA HIS A 351 26.06 12.23 -20.19
C HIS A 351 26.72 13.51 -20.74
N ILE A 352 26.02 14.64 -20.81
CA ILE A 352 26.65 15.93 -21.15
C ILE A 352 27.66 16.35 -20.09
N ALA A 353 27.39 16.17 -18.80
CA ALA A 353 28.31 16.56 -17.74
C ALA A 353 29.63 15.76 -17.77
N ASN A 354 29.63 14.55 -18.32
CA ASN A 354 30.84 13.73 -18.45
C ASN A 354 31.87 14.37 -19.42
N PRO A 355 33.08 14.73 -18.96
CA PRO A 355 34.11 15.35 -19.81
C PRO A 355 34.55 14.51 -21.01
N SER A 356 34.34 13.19 -20.96
CA SER A 356 34.70 12.26 -22.03
C SER A 356 33.70 12.25 -23.18
N THR A 357 32.52 12.87 -23.00
CA THR A 357 31.48 12.92 -24.03
C THR A 357 31.89 13.84 -25.17
N THR A 358 31.94 13.29 -26.38
CA THR A 358 32.38 14.00 -27.59
C THR A 358 31.42 15.13 -27.97
N HIS A 359 31.90 16.12 -28.72
CA HIS A 359 31.06 17.21 -29.22
C HIS A 359 29.91 16.71 -30.12
N GLN A 360 30.14 15.66 -30.92
CA GLN A 360 29.10 15.02 -31.74
C GLN A 360 28.01 14.41 -30.86
N GLN A 361 28.40 13.69 -29.81
CA GLN A 361 27.43 13.10 -28.89
C GLN A 361 26.67 14.17 -28.11
N ARG A 362 27.34 15.25 -27.67
CA ARG A 362 26.69 16.41 -27.03
C ARG A 362 25.65 17.06 -27.95
N ALA A 363 25.95 17.18 -29.25
CA ALA A 363 25.00 17.71 -30.22
C ALA A 363 23.76 16.81 -30.36
N ILE A 364 23.95 15.49 -30.50
CA ILE A 364 22.84 14.51 -30.56
C ILE A 364 21.99 14.57 -29.29
N ILE A 365 22.63 14.67 -28.12
CA ILE A 365 21.91 14.81 -26.86
C ILE A 365 21.15 16.14 -26.82
N GLY A 366 21.75 17.24 -27.27
CA GLY A 366 21.11 18.56 -27.36
C GLY A 366 19.84 18.52 -28.23
N ASP A 367 19.94 17.91 -29.43
CA ASP A 367 18.79 17.71 -30.32
C ASP A 367 17.69 16.89 -29.62
N ARG A 368 18.06 15.81 -28.91
CA ARG A 368 17.11 14.99 -28.17
C ARG A 368 16.45 15.74 -27.01
N LEU A 369 17.19 16.55 -26.27
CA LEU A 369 16.65 17.41 -25.21
C LEU A 369 15.69 18.47 -25.77
N ALA A 370 15.94 18.96 -27.00
CA ALA A 370 15.01 19.86 -27.67
C ALA A 370 13.65 19.19 -27.95
N GLU A 371 13.65 17.90 -28.27
CA GLU A 371 12.43 17.12 -28.55
C GLU A 371 11.63 16.79 -27.28
N ILE A 372 12.31 16.39 -26.20
CA ILE A 372 11.67 15.86 -24.98
C ILE A 372 11.52 16.88 -23.84
N GLY A 373 12.04 18.10 -24.05
CA GLY A 373 12.13 19.16 -23.05
C GLY A 373 13.50 19.17 -22.36
N ASP A 374 14.13 20.35 -22.34
CA ASP A 374 15.42 20.58 -21.69
C ASP A 374 15.19 21.19 -20.30
N PRO A 375 15.45 20.45 -19.20
CA PRO A 375 15.11 20.91 -17.86
C PRO A 375 16.19 21.82 -17.25
N ARG A 376 17.23 22.18 -17.99
CA ARG A 376 18.29 23.06 -17.48
C ARG A 376 17.73 24.46 -17.20
N PRO A 377 18.01 25.04 -16.02
CA PRO A 377 17.68 26.44 -15.73
C PRO A 377 18.27 27.37 -16.78
N GLY A 378 17.54 28.40 -17.18
CA GLY A 378 18.02 29.40 -18.13
C GLY A 378 17.99 29.00 -19.61
N ILE A 379 17.38 27.86 -19.95
CA ILE A 379 17.23 27.36 -21.33
C ILE A 379 15.80 27.53 -21.86
N GLY A 380 14.80 27.40 -20.98
CA GLY A 380 13.39 27.38 -21.32
C GLY A 380 12.65 28.68 -21.00
N VAL A 381 11.34 28.55 -20.80
CA VAL A 381 10.47 29.59 -20.28
C VAL A 381 9.92 29.17 -18.91
N ASP A 382 9.56 30.14 -18.08
CA ASP A 382 8.98 29.90 -16.76
C ASP A 382 7.48 29.50 -16.84
N ALA A 383 6.84 29.39 -15.68
CA ALA A 383 5.44 28.99 -15.58
C ALA A 383 4.45 30.00 -16.19
N ASP A 384 4.85 31.28 -16.32
CA ASP A 384 4.08 32.34 -16.94
C ASP A 384 4.38 32.47 -18.46
N GLY A 385 5.30 31.63 -18.97
CA GLY A 385 5.73 31.64 -20.37
C GLY A 385 6.80 32.69 -20.68
N LEU A 386 7.40 33.30 -19.66
CA LEU A 386 8.45 34.30 -19.82
C LEU A 386 9.83 33.62 -19.97
N PRO A 387 10.78 34.23 -20.71
CA PRO A 387 12.14 33.72 -20.80
C PRO A 387 12.78 33.52 -19.42
N ASP A 388 13.25 32.30 -19.14
CA ASP A 388 14.00 31.98 -17.92
C ASP A 388 15.49 32.23 -18.15
N PHE A 389 16.19 32.86 -17.21
CA PHE A 389 17.63 33.13 -17.32
C PHE A 389 18.38 32.71 -16.06
N ASP A 390 19.41 31.88 -16.24
CA ASP A 390 20.33 31.50 -15.17
C ASP A 390 21.49 32.51 -15.11
N TRP A 391 21.32 33.55 -14.30
CA TRP A 391 22.28 34.65 -14.17
C TRP A 391 23.53 34.24 -13.39
N CYS A 392 24.69 34.56 -13.96
CA CYS A 392 26.01 34.41 -13.37
C CYS A 392 26.56 35.78 -12.99
N GLU A 393 26.94 35.98 -11.72
CA GLU A 393 27.57 37.22 -11.28
C GLU A 393 28.95 37.41 -11.93
N VAL A 394 29.16 38.61 -12.48
CA VAL A 394 30.42 39.09 -13.01
C VAL A 394 30.93 40.20 -12.08
N PRO A 395 32.05 39.99 -11.36
CA PRO A 395 32.57 40.98 -10.43
C PRO A 395 33.12 42.22 -11.15
N ALA A 396 33.06 43.36 -10.49
CA ALA A 396 33.69 44.58 -10.98
C ALA A 396 35.21 44.39 -11.16
N GLY A 397 35.77 44.96 -12.21
CA GLY A 397 37.19 44.79 -12.53
C GLY A 397 37.69 45.67 -13.65
N ALA A 398 38.88 45.36 -14.14
CA ALA A 398 39.47 45.99 -15.31
C ALA A 398 39.73 44.92 -16.38
N VAL A 399 39.15 45.09 -17.57
CA VAL A 399 39.35 44.20 -18.72
C VAL A 399 40.25 44.92 -19.72
N THR A 400 41.32 44.25 -20.16
CA THR A 400 42.15 44.76 -21.25
C THR A 400 41.77 44.00 -22.50
N LEU A 401 41.23 44.70 -23.50
CA LEU A 401 40.88 44.10 -24.78
C LEU A 401 42.15 43.88 -25.61
N GLU A 402 42.14 42.84 -26.44
CA GLU A 402 43.23 42.55 -27.39
C GLU A 402 43.36 43.68 -28.44
N GLU A 403 44.40 43.62 -29.27
CA GLU A 403 44.62 44.57 -30.38
C GLU A 403 44.78 46.05 -29.98
N ASN A 404 45.39 46.34 -28.82
CA ASN A 404 45.65 47.71 -28.31
C ASN A 404 44.40 48.57 -28.10
N MET A 405 43.24 47.95 -27.91
CA MET A 405 41.97 48.65 -27.69
C MET A 405 41.87 49.32 -26.29
N GLY A 406 42.84 49.08 -25.41
CA GLY A 406 42.96 49.72 -24.10
C GLY A 406 42.38 48.91 -22.94
N THR A 407 42.48 49.47 -21.72
CA THR A 407 41.95 48.87 -20.49
C THR A 407 40.67 49.60 -20.07
N PHE A 408 39.59 48.85 -19.90
CA PHE A 408 38.27 49.34 -19.53
C PHE A 408 37.92 48.92 -18.12
N LYS A 409 37.35 49.85 -17.35
CA LYS A 409 36.74 49.51 -16.06
C LYS A 409 35.35 48.95 -16.32
N VAL A 410 35.11 47.75 -15.81
CA VAL A 410 33.83 47.05 -15.89
C VAL A 410 33.22 47.07 -14.49
N VAL A 411 31.99 47.55 -14.38
CA VAL A 411 31.22 47.49 -13.12
C VAL A 411 30.76 46.06 -12.87
N ALA A 412 30.40 45.75 -11.62
CA ALA A 412 29.78 44.47 -11.34
C ALA A 412 28.45 44.36 -12.09
N GLY A 413 28.13 43.18 -12.58
CA GLY A 413 26.90 42.91 -13.31
C GLY A 413 26.62 41.41 -13.36
N GLU A 414 25.68 41.03 -14.20
CA GLU A 414 25.30 39.63 -14.38
C GLU A 414 25.33 39.30 -15.87
N ILE A 415 25.63 38.04 -16.18
CA ILE A 415 25.54 37.50 -17.53
C ILE A 415 24.78 36.18 -17.49
N SER A 416 23.89 35.94 -18.45
CA SER A 416 23.23 34.64 -18.56
C SER A 416 24.27 33.55 -18.79
N ARG A 417 24.12 32.42 -18.10
CA ARG A 417 24.98 31.23 -18.25
C ARG A 417 24.93 30.68 -19.68
N TYR A 418 23.77 30.77 -20.32
CA TYR A 418 23.51 30.26 -21.65
C TYR A 418 23.14 31.40 -22.62
N PRO A 419 23.48 31.27 -23.91
CA PRO A 419 22.92 32.13 -24.94
C PRO A 419 21.39 32.07 -24.95
N ILE A 420 20.73 33.15 -25.39
CA ILE A 420 19.28 33.17 -25.58
C ILE A 420 18.89 32.03 -26.54
N THR A 421 17.95 31.21 -26.11
CA THR A 421 17.50 30.06 -26.88
C THR A 421 16.33 30.43 -27.79
N TRP A 422 16.03 29.58 -28.77
CA TRP A 422 14.91 29.81 -29.67
C TRP A 422 13.58 29.88 -28.93
N ILE A 423 13.33 29.03 -27.93
CA ILE A 423 12.06 29.07 -27.19
C ILE A 423 11.87 30.39 -26.42
N GLN A 424 12.95 30.94 -25.85
CA GLN A 424 12.95 32.23 -25.15
C GLN A 424 12.73 33.39 -26.12
N TYR A 425 13.45 33.40 -27.25
CA TYR A 425 13.27 34.47 -28.23
C TYR A 425 11.88 34.38 -28.89
N ARG A 426 11.41 33.17 -29.21
CA ARG A 426 10.07 32.93 -29.76
C ARG A 426 8.98 33.43 -28.81
N SER A 427 9.09 33.22 -27.50
CA SER A 427 8.09 33.73 -26.55
C SER A 427 8.04 35.26 -26.56
N PHE A 428 9.18 35.94 -26.68
CA PHE A 428 9.23 37.40 -26.88
C PHE A 428 8.64 37.84 -28.23
N LEU A 429 8.85 37.08 -29.31
CA LEU A 429 8.27 37.39 -30.62
C LEU A 429 6.74 37.22 -30.65
N GLU A 430 6.23 36.18 -29.99
CA GLU A 430 4.81 35.81 -30.02
C GLU A 430 3.97 36.52 -28.96
N ALA A 431 4.60 37.07 -27.92
CA ALA A 431 3.93 37.85 -26.89
C ALA A 431 3.25 39.11 -27.47
N HIS A 432 2.02 39.36 -27.04
CA HIS A 432 1.21 40.50 -27.51
C HIS A 432 1.87 41.87 -27.24
N ASP A 433 2.68 41.94 -26.19
CA ASP A 433 3.42 43.08 -25.67
C ASP A 433 4.94 42.86 -25.75
N GLY A 434 5.39 41.87 -26.53
CA GLY A 434 6.81 41.54 -26.74
C GLY A 434 7.46 42.38 -27.82
N TYR A 435 8.07 41.76 -28.83
CA TYR A 435 8.94 42.40 -29.85
C TYR A 435 8.41 43.72 -30.43
N HIS A 436 7.10 43.81 -30.68
CA HIS A 436 6.51 44.99 -31.30
C HIS A 436 6.23 46.16 -30.33
N ASN A 437 6.32 45.93 -29.01
CA ASN A 437 6.12 46.95 -27.99
C ASN A 437 7.30 47.94 -27.97
N PRO A 438 7.06 49.25 -28.21
CA PRO A 438 8.12 50.26 -28.22
C PRO A 438 8.89 50.41 -26.91
N GLN A 439 8.31 50.04 -25.77
CA GLN A 439 8.92 50.24 -24.45
C GLN A 439 10.23 49.45 -24.28
N TRP A 440 10.33 48.25 -24.85
CA TRP A 440 11.56 47.43 -24.79
C TRP A 440 12.74 48.03 -25.55
N TRP A 441 12.47 48.96 -26.47
CA TRP A 441 13.49 49.60 -27.31
C TRP A 441 13.93 50.97 -26.80
N GLU A 442 13.37 51.45 -25.68
CA GLU A 442 13.71 52.76 -25.13
C GLU A 442 15.17 52.79 -24.65
N GLY A 443 15.95 53.75 -25.17
CA GLY A 443 17.38 53.90 -24.82
C GLY A 443 18.33 52.98 -25.59
N LEU A 444 17.81 52.09 -26.45
CA LEU A 444 18.61 51.31 -27.40
C LEU A 444 18.85 52.14 -28.68
N ALA A 445 20.04 52.00 -29.28
CA ALA A 445 20.45 52.84 -30.40
C ALA A 445 19.75 52.47 -31.71
N GLU A 446 19.31 51.21 -31.85
CA GLU A 446 18.62 50.70 -33.03
C GLU A 446 17.47 49.79 -32.62
N ARG A 447 16.36 49.89 -33.36
CA ARG A 447 15.27 48.92 -33.36
C ARG A 447 15.20 48.31 -34.75
N PRO A 448 15.41 47.00 -34.92
CA PRO A 448 15.20 46.36 -36.21
C PRO A 448 13.71 46.41 -36.61
N ASP A 449 13.43 46.67 -37.88
CA ASP A 449 12.05 46.73 -38.39
C ASP A 449 11.35 45.35 -38.35
N GLN A 450 12.13 44.27 -38.45
CA GLN A 450 11.67 42.88 -38.40
C GLN A 450 12.70 42.01 -37.66
N PRO A 451 12.24 40.95 -36.96
CA PRO A 451 13.14 40.00 -36.31
C PRO A 451 14.01 39.26 -37.34
N GLY A 452 15.23 38.93 -36.95
CA GLY A 452 16.18 38.18 -37.79
C GLY A 452 15.66 36.80 -38.14
N THR A 453 15.94 36.33 -39.37
CA THR A 453 15.54 34.99 -39.81
C THR A 453 16.33 33.91 -39.06
N GLN A 454 15.63 32.93 -38.50
CA GLN A 454 16.22 31.84 -37.73
C GLN A 454 16.48 30.60 -38.59
N TYR A 455 17.73 30.14 -38.62
CA TYR A 455 18.12 28.94 -39.37
C TYR A 455 17.92 27.64 -38.58
N ARG A 456 18.02 27.70 -37.25
CA ARG A 456 17.73 26.59 -36.34
C ARG A 456 16.59 26.98 -35.41
N GLN A 457 15.48 26.26 -35.49
CA GLN A 457 14.27 26.53 -34.71
C GLN A 457 13.99 25.41 -33.70
N GLN A 458 15.06 24.86 -33.11
CA GLN A 458 14.97 23.87 -32.04
C GLN A 458 15.00 24.61 -30.71
N ASP A 459 14.08 24.28 -29.81
CA ASP A 459 13.72 25.11 -28.67
C ASP A 459 14.91 25.47 -27.75
N ASN A 460 15.80 24.53 -27.46
CA ASN A 460 16.98 24.75 -26.60
C ASN A 460 18.24 25.22 -27.37
N HIS A 461 18.16 25.46 -28.68
CA HIS A 461 19.31 25.92 -29.45
C HIS A 461 19.47 27.43 -29.32
N PRO A 462 20.72 27.94 -29.25
CA PRO A 462 20.99 29.36 -29.35
C PRO A 462 20.32 29.96 -30.59
N VAL A 463 19.70 31.12 -30.40
CA VAL A 463 19.11 31.87 -31.50
C VAL A 463 20.20 32.48 -32.39
N ASP A 464 20.01 32.41 -33.72
CA ASP A 464 20.94 32.95 -34.71
C ASP A 464 20.46 34.33 -35.19
N ASN A 465 21.33 35.17 -35.76
CA ASN A 465 20.92 36.48 -36.32
C ASN A 465 20.14 37.39 -35.36
N VAL A 466 20.42 37.31 -34.06
CA VAL A 466 19.88 38.21 -33.03
C VAL A 466 20.93 39.26 -32.70
N SER A 467 20.55 40.53 -32.75
CA SER A 467 21.46 41.63 -32.42
C SER A 467 21.60 41.80 -30.91
N TRP A 468 22.60 42.56 -30.48
CA TRP A 468 22.72 42.96 -29.08
C TRP A 468 21.47 43.69 -28.59
N TYR A 469 20.83 44.50 -29.44
CA TYR A 469 19.60 45.22 -29.07
C TYR A 469 18.42 44.27 -28.88
N ASP A 470 18.28 43.26 -29.74
CA ASP A 470 17.25 42.23 -29.61
C ASP A 470 17.43 41.36 -28.35
N ALA A 471 18.67 41.20 -27.88
CA ALA A 471 18.97 40.45 -26.65
C ALA A 471 18.73 41.26 -25.37
N MET A 472 18.75 42.59 -25.47
CA MET A 472 18.53 43.52 -24.36
C MET A 472 17.08 43.95 -24.21
N ALA A 473 16.35 44.02 -25.33
CA ALA A 473 14.91 44.21 -25.40
C ALA A 473 14.17 42.95 -24.92
#